data_AF-A0A2D0PRR7-F1
#
_entry.id   AF-A0A2D0PRR7-F1
#
_cell.length_a   1.000
_cell.length_b   1.000
_cell.length_c   1.000
_cell.angle_alpha   90.00
_cell.angle_beta   90.00
_cell.angle_gamma   90.00
#
_symmetry.space_group_name_H-M   'P 1'
#
loop_
_entity.id
_entity.type
_entity.pdbx_description
1 polymer ?
#
loop_
_entity_poly.entity_id
_entity_poly.type
_entity_poly.pdbx_seq_one_letter_code
_entity_poly.pdbx_strand_id
1 'polypeptide(L)'
;MAGKGRGVAAFTFNIESLGITRGSMPETQRGPQPLFPQMEFKPVPLKAGEDEDYMLALKQEIRGRMKGLPFNIKPCSGKSDVERYKEKYVRECQKIEDEEWTPDWNRLPKELMPLKKKIRKKADPKKPRKVSSKDQEALLSKLDELEKKGDKSDDEKEEEKEGKKADPDEEEVEGEEYDEELEEENDYIDNYFEDGDDYGAGSDDNMDEATY
;
A
#
# COMPACT_ATOMS: atom_id res chain seq x y z
N MET A 1 52.50 -50.74 16.61
CA MET A 1 52.73 -49.32 16.96
C MET A 1 51.63 -48.88 17.91
N ALA A 2 51.98 -48.60 19.17
CA ALA A 2 51.02 -48.30 20.23
C ALA A 2 50.77 -46.77 20.30
N GLY A 3 49.60 -46.33 19.86
CA GLY A 3 49.17 -44.94 19.99
C GLY A 3 48.87 -44.60 21.45
N LYS A 4 49.62 -43.66 22.03
CA LYS A 4 49.35 -43.04 23.33
C LYS A 4 48.03 -42.25 23.24
N GLY A 5 46.93 -42.82 23.73
CA GLY A 5 45.67 -42.08 23.93
C GLY A 5 45.81 -41.09 25.10
N ARG A 6 45.53 -39.81 24.85
CA ARG A 6 45.40 -38.78 25.90
C ARG A 6 44.19 -39.15 26.78
N GLY A 7 44.39 -39.23 28.09
CA GLY A 7 43.33 -39.57 29.04
C GLY A 7 42.15 -38.60 28.96
N VAL A 8 40.94 -39.13 29.12
CA VAL A 8 39.70 -38.37 29.26
C VAL A 8 39.87 -37.36 30.39
N ALA A 9 39.64 -36.07 30.11
CA ALA A 9 39.75 -35.01 31.10
C ALA A 9 38.75 -35.25 32.25
N ALA A 10 39.25 -35.20 33.49
CA ALA A 10 38.40 -35.32 34.67
C ALA A 10 37.49 -34.09 34.80
N PHE A 11 36.21 -34.32 35.07
CA PHE A 11 35.26 -33.24 35.37
C PHE A 11 35.58 -32.62 36.74
N THR A 12 35.15 -31.38 36.98
CA THR A 12 35.36 -30.68 38.25
C THR A 12 34.56 -31.27 39.43
N PHE A 13 33.61 -32.17 39.14
CA PHE A 13 32.79 -32.88 40.11
C PHE A 13 32.98 -34.40 40.00
N ASN A 14 32.64 -35.12 41.07
CA ASN A 14 32.81 -36.57 41.13
C ASN A 14 31.71 -37.29 40.33
N ILE A 15 32.08 -37.91 39.20
CA ILE A 15 31.19 -38.64 38.30
C ILE A 15 30.60 -39.90 38.94
N GLU A 16 31.35 -40.56 39.83
CA GLU A 16 30.92 -41.81 40.47
C GLU A 16 29.73 -41.57 41.42
N SER A 17 29.63 -40.37 41.99
CA SER A 17 28.49 -39.97 42.82
C SER A 17 27.17 -39.85 42.04
N LEU A 18 27.26 -39.66 40.71
CA LEU A 18 26.13 -39.66 39.79
C LEU A 18 25.78 -41.07 39.28
N GLY A 19 26.48 -42.10 39.77
CA GLY A 19 26.28 -43.50 39.37
C GLY A 19 26.86 -43.85 37.99
N ILE A 20 27.66 -42.96 37.39
CA ILE A 20 28.28 -43.20 36.09
C ILE A 20 29.68 -43.78 36.32
N THR A 21 29.88 -44.99 35.83
CA THR A 21 31.15 -45.71 35.94
C THR A 21 32.06 -45.42 34.75
N ARG A 22 33.37 -45.60 34.94
CA ARG A 22 34.37 -45.41 33.89
C ARG A 22 34.12 -46.40 32.74
N GLY A 23 33.49 -45.92 31.67
CA GLY A 23 33.10 -46.72 30.49
C GLY A 23 31.61 -46.70 30.14
N SER A 24 30.75 -46.11 30.99
CA SER A 24 29.30 -45.97 30.74
C SER A 24 28.87 -44.53 30.42
N MET A 25 29.77 -43.73 29.84
CA MET A 25 29.47 -42.35 29.45
C MET A 25 28.49 -42.36 28.27
N PRO A 26 27.40 -41.57 28.29
CA PRO A 26 26.47 -41.50 27.19
C PRO A 26 27.18 -40.96 25.94
N GLU A 27 26.67 -41.36 24.78
CA GLU A 27 27.24 -40.96 23.51
C GLU A 27 27.16 -39.42 23.35
N THR A 28 28.24 -38.82 22.87
CA THR A 28 28.27 -37.38 22.61
C THR A 28 27.45 -37.07 21.36
N GLN A 29 26.40 -36.28 21.52
CA GLN A 29 25.54 -35.85 20.42
C GLN A 29 26.36 -35.06 19.36
N ARG A 30 26.28 -35.47 18.09
CA ARG A 30 27.10 -34.92 16.99
C ARG A 30 26.60 -33.60 16.37
N GLY A 31 25.46 -33.08 16.81
CA GLY A 31 24.86 -31.86 16.27
C GLY A 31 23.53 -31.52 16.93
N PRO A 32 22.95 -30.34 16.65
CA PRO A 32 21.64 -29.97 17.20
C PRO A 32 20.56 -30.95 16.74
N GLN A 33 19.56 -31.20 17.60
CA GLN A 33 18.38 -31.94 17.20
C GLN A 33 17.63 -31.18 16.09
N PRO A 34 16.94 -31.87 15.17
CA PRO A 34 16.13 -31.22 14.16
C PRO A 34 15.00 -30.40 14.81
N LEU A 35 14.59 -29.30 14.17
CA LEU A 35 13.46 -28.46 14.63
C LEU A 35 12.15 -29.24 14.71
N PHE A 36 11.97 -30.22 13.82
CA PHE A 36 10.79 -31.07 13.72
C PHE A 36 11.20 -32.54 13.86
N PRO A 37 11.18 -33.11 15.07
CA PRO A 37 11.43 -34.53 15.26
C PRO A 37 10.31 -35.36 14.61
N GLN A 38 10.64 -36.58 14.17
CA GLN A 38 9.64 -37.48 13.63
C GLN A 38 8.66 -37.91 14.74
N MET A 39 7.36 -37.73 14.47
CA MET A 39 6.31 -38.17 15.38
C MET A 39 5.85 -39.59 15.04
N GLU A 40 5.69 -40.42 16.06
CA GLU A 40 5.17 -41.79 15.95
C GLU A 40 3.69 -41.82 15.49
N PHE A 41 2.90 -40.82 15.88
CA PHE A 41 1.46 -40.78 15.61
C PHE A 41 1.06 -39.53 14.82
N LYS A 42 0.07 -39.70 13.94
CA LYS A 42 -0.56 -38.62 13.18
C LYS A 42 -1.90 -38.23 13.83
N PRO A 43 -2.34 -36.97 13.67
CA PRO A 43 -3.64 -36.55 14.16
C PRO A 43 -4.77 -37.31 13.46
N VAL A 44 -5.91 -37.44 14.15
CA VAL A 44 -7.10 -38.11 13.64
C VAL A 44 -7.66 -37.32 12.44
N PRO A 45 -8.12 -38.00 11.36
CA PRO A 45 -8.79 -37.34 10.24
C PRO A 45 -10.01 -36.52 10.67
N LEU A 46 -10.34 -35.49 9.91
CA LEU A 46 -11.53 -34.68 10.15
C LEU A 46 -12.80 -35.50 9.93
N LYS A 47 -13.86 -35.18 10.67
CA LYS A 47 -15.18 -35.76 10.47
C LYS A 47 -15.76 -35.25 9.15
N ALA A 48 -16.31 -36.16 8.36
CA ALA A 48 -17.00 -35.86 7.12
C ALA A 48 -18.50 -36.06 7.33
N GLY A 49 -19.31 -35.13 6.83
CA GLY A 49 -20.76 -35.16 6.94
C GLY A 49 -21.37 -33.83 6.51
N GLU A 50 -22.64 -33.87 6.08
CA GLU A 50 -23.39 -32.69 5.61
C GLU A 50 -23.52 -31.63 6.71
N ASP A 51 -23.66 -32.05 7.97
CA ASP A 51 -23.75 -31.17 9.13
C ASP A 51 -22.43 -30.42 9.37
N GLU A 52 -21.28 -31.09 9.28
CA GLU A 52 -19.96 -30.48 9.41
C GLU A 52 -19.69 -29.48 8.27
N ASP A 53 -20.08 -29.82 7.04
CA ASP A 53 -19.93 -28.97 5.87
C ASP A 53 -20.84 -27.73 5.95
N TYR A 54 -22.07 -27.88 6.42
CA TYR A 54 -22.97 -26.76 6.70
C TYR A 54 -22.36 -25.80 7.74
N MET A 55 -21.85 -26.33 8.84
CA MET A 55 -21.21 -25.52 9.88
C MET A 55 -19.94 -24.83 9.38
N LEU A 56 -19.17 -25.47 8.49
CA LEU A 56 -18.02 -24.87 7.84
C LEU A 56 -18.43 -23.71 6.92
N ALA A 57 -19.46 -23.89 6.09
CA ALA A 57 -20.01 -22.85 5.23
C ALA A 57 -20.52 -21.67 6.06
N LEU A 58 -21.32 -21.94 7.09
CA LEU A 58 -21.84 -20.92 8.01
C LEU A 58 -20.70 -20.13 8.67
N LYS A 59 -19.63 -20.80 9.10
CA LYS A 59 -18.45 -20.13 9.67
C LYS A 59 -17.80 -19.16 8.67
N GLN A 60 -17.72 -19.53 7.40
CA GLN A 60 -17.17 -18.67 6.35
C GLN A 60 -18.09 -17.47 6.09
N GLU A 61 -19.40 -17.70 6.02
CA GLU A 61 -20.38 -16.62 5.87
C GLU A 61 -20.34 -15.62 7.03
N ILE A 62 -20.29 -16.11 8.27
CA ILE A 62 -20.20 -15.25 9.45
C ILE A 62 -18.95 -14.39 9.38
N ARG A 63 -17.80 -14.95 8.97
CA ARG A 63 -16.56 -14.17 8.77
C ARG A 63 -16.76 -13.08 7.71
N GLY A 64 -17.43 -13.38 6.60
CA GLY A 64 -17.73 -12.41 5.55
C GLY A 64 -18.65 -11.31 6.06
N ARG A 65 -19.78 -11.67 6.68
CA ARG A 65 -20.76 -10.73 7.23
C ARG A 65 -20.15 -9.85 8.32
N MET A 66 -19.39 -10.43 9.26
CA MET A 66 -18.75 -9.67 10.34
C MET A 66 -17.79 -8.60 9.83
N LYS A 67 -17.09 -8.83 8.71
CA LYS A 67 -16.21 -7.83 8.10
C LYS A 67 -16.96 -6.64 7.48
N GLY A 68 -18.19 -6.86 7.03
CA GLY A 68 -19.06 -5.81 6.46
C GLY A 68 -19.91 -5.07 7.49
N LEU A 69 -20.00 -5.56 8.72
CA LEU A 69 -20.73 -4.88 9.80
C LEU A 69 -19.95 -3.66 10.31
N PRO A 70 -20.66 -2.62 10.82
CA PRO A 70 -20.04 -1.41 11.36
C PRO A 70 -19.20 -1.67 12.63
N PHE A 71 -19.33 -2.86 13.23
CA PHE A 71 -18.50 -3.29 14.36
C PHE A 71 -17.05 -3.63 13.96
N ASN A 72 -16.76 -3.81 12.67
CA ASN A 72 -15.42 -4.07 12.17
C ASN A 72 -14.65 -2.76 11.97
N ILE A 73 -14.14 -2.21 13.07
CA ILE A 73 -13.37 -0.96 13.06
C ILE A 73 -12.06 -1.16 12.29
N LYS A 74 -11.97 -0.57 11.09
CA LYS A 74 -10.76 -0.62 10.26
C LYS A 74 -9.68 0.29 10.85
N PRO A 75 -8.39 -0.08 10.75
CA PRO A 75 -7.32 0.83 11.15
C PRO A 75 -7.36 2.10 10.30
N CYS A 76 -7.22 3.26 10.94
CA CYS A 76 -7.13 4.54 10.22
C CYS A 76 -5.94 4.50 9.26
N SER A 77 -6.19 4.62 7.96
CA SER A 77 -5.12 4.83 6.99
C SER A 77 -4.47 6.18 7.24
N GLY A 78 -3.13 6.23 7.10
CA GLY A 78 -2.41 7.50 7.09
C GLY A 78 -2.88 8.38 5.93
N LYS A 79 -2.63 9.69 6.03
CA LYS A 79 -2.80 10.58 4.89
C LYS A 79 -1.78 10.19 3.82
N SER A 80 -2.24 10.07 2.58
CA SER A 80 -1.38 10.03 1.41
C SER A 80 -0.52 11.29 1.35
N ASP A 81 0.69 11.17 0.80
CA ASP A 81 1.60 12.29 0.61
C ASP A 81 1.05 13.30 -0.42
N VAL A 82 0.31 12.79 -1.41
CA VAL A 82 -0.32 13.59 -2.46
C VAL A 82 -1.84 13.49 -2.33
N GLU A 83 -2.49 14.65 -2.26
CA GLU A 83 -3.95 14.74 -2.24
C GLU A 83 -4.53 14.36 -3.61
N ARG A 84 -5.22 13.22 -3.67
CA ARG A 84 -5.90 12.79 -4.91
C ARG A 84 -7.38 13.13 -4.85
N TYR A 85 -7.94 13.64 -5.96
CA TYR A 85 -9.37 13.98 -6.03
C TYR A 85 -10.30 12.80 -5.66
N LYS A 86 -9.89 11.56 -5.99
CA LYS A 86 -10.63 10.33 -5.60
C LYS A 86 -10.84 10.19 -4.09
N GLU A 87 -9.97 10.76 -3.27
CA GLU A 87 -10.08 10.69 -1.81
C GLU A 87 -11.28 11.46 -1.26
N LYS A 88 -11.81 12.41 -2.03
CA LYS A 88 -13.05 13.12 -1.67
C LYS A 88 -14.22 12.13 -1.59
N TYR A 89 -14.39 11.33 -2.64
CA TYR A 89 -15.47 10.34 -2.72
C TYR A 89 -15.26 9.18 -1.75
N VAL A 90 -14.02 8.69 -1.59
CA VAL A 90 -13.71 7.63 -0.60
C VAL A 90 -14.04 8.09 0.82
N ARG A 91 -13.69 9.33 1.19
CA ARG A 91 -14.04 9.89 2.50
C ARG A 91 -15.54 10.08 2.69
N GLU A 92 -16.28 10.36 1.62
CA GLU A 92 -17.73 10.49 1.67
C GLU A 92 -18.39 9.13 1.94
N CYS A 93 -17.98 8.08 1.23
CA CYS A 93 -18.45 6.71 1.50
C CYS A 93 -18.14 6.26 2.93
N GLN A 94 -16.91 6.51 3.42
CA GLN A 94 -16.52 6.15 4.79
C GLN A 94 -17.35 6.85 5.87
N LYS A 95 -17.70 8.13 5.65
CA LYS A 95 -18.57 8.84 6.60
C LYS A 95 -19.96 8.25 6.67
N ILE A 96 -20.51 7.83 5.53
CA ILE A 96 -21.83 7.19 5.47
C ILE A 96 -21.79 5.86 6.25
N GLU A 97 -20.73 5.06 6.07
CA GLU A 97 -20.51 3.82 6.85
C GLU A 97 -20.40 4.09 8.36
N ASP A 98 -19.67 5.13 8.77
CA ASP A 98 -19.47 5.49 10.18
C ASP A 98 -20.74 6.06 10.85
N GLU A 99 -21.60 6.74 10.09
CA GLU A 99 -22.86 7.32 10.58
C GLU A 99 -23.96 6.26 10.76
N GLU A 100 -23.80 5.08 10.15
CA GLU A 100 -24.80 4.02 10.15
C GLU A 100 -25.01 3.37 11.54
N TRP A 101 -24.01 3.45 12.43
CA TRP A 101 -24.11 2.87 13.76
C TRP A 101 -23.66 3.82 14.87
N THR A 102 -24.58 4.12 15.79
CA THR A 102 -24.28 4.88 17.01
C THR A 102 -24.74 4.10 18.24
N PRO A 103 -23.87 3.94 19.26
CA PRO A 103 -24.24 3.20 20.46
C PRO A 103 -25.12 4.04 21.40
N ASP A 104 -25.88 3.38 22.27
CA ASP A 104 -26.65 4.05 23.32
C ASP A 104 -25.72 4.59 24.43
N TRP A 105 -25.54 5.91 24.43
CA TRP A 105 -24.69 6.63 25.38
C TRP A 105 -25.23 6.67 26.82
N ASN A 106 -26.48 6.26 27.07
CA ASN A 106 -26.99 6.13 28.43
C ASN A 106 -26.39 4.91 29.15
N ARG A 107 -26.01 3.87 28.39
CA ARG A 107 -25.43 2.64 28.93
C ARG A 107 -23.90 2.70 29.02
N LEU A 108 -23.26 3.52 28.19
CA LEU A 108 -21.81 3.65 28.12
C LEU A 108 -21.31 4.83 28.99
N PRO A 109 -20.11 4.73 29.58
CA PRO A 109 -19.48 5.86 30.24
C PRO A 109 -19.29 7.05 29.28
N LYS A 110 -19.50 8.27 29.79
CA LYS A 110 -19.35 9.51 29.00
C LYS A 110 -17.93 9.72 28.47
N GLU A 111 -16.93 9.05 29.04
CA GLU A 111 -15.53 9.11 28.62
C GLU A 111 -15.30 8.48 27.24
N LEU A 112 -16.15 7.55 26.83
CA LEU A 112 -16.06 6.88 25.52
C LEU A 112 -16.72 7.67 24.40
N MET A 113 -17.41 8.77 24.71
CA MET A 113 -18.08 9.59 23.71
C MET A 113 -17.04 10.26 22.79
N PRO A 114 -17.14 10.10 21.45
CA PRO A 114 -16.28 10.79 20.51
C PRO A 114 -16.35 12.30 20.69
N LEU A 115 -15.30 12.87 21.28
CA LEU A 115 -15.17 14.31 21.43
C LEU A 115 -14.86 14.89 20.05
N LYS A 116 -15.84 15.54 19.43
CA LYS A 116 -15.60 16.38 18.24
C LYS A 116 -14.60 17.45 18.65
N LYS A 117 -13.32 17.27 18.34
CA LYS A 117 -12.29 18.29 18.53
C LYS A 117 -12.75 19.49 17.71
N LYS A 118 -13.31 20.50 18.37
CA LYS A 118 -13.61 21.78 17.76
C LYS A 118 -12.28 22.28 17.25
N ILE A 119 -12.08 22.26 15.92
CA ILE A 119 -10.96 22.93 15.29
C ILE A 119 -11.11 24.38 15.74
N ARG A 120 -10.24 24.80 16.65
CA ARG A 120 -10.11 26.22 16.96
C ARG A 120 -9.68 26.81 15.62
N LYS A 121 -10.59 27.51 14.95
CA LYS A 121 -10.26 28.31 13.77
C LYS A 121 -9.06 29.13 14.19
N LYS A 122 -7.86 28.81 13.67
CA LYS A 122 -6.77 29.78 13.72
C LYS A 122 -7.36 31.03 13.06
N ALA A 123 -7.30 32.17 13.73
CA ALA A 123 -7.78 33.41 13.16
C ALA A 123 -7.23 33.51 11.74
N ASP A 124 -8.12 33.59 10.76
CA ASP A 124 -7.74 33.64 9.36
C ASP A 124 -6.68 34.75 9.21
N PRO A 125 -5.50 34.48 8.61
CA PRO A 125 -4.66 35.59 8.17
C PRO A 125 -5.55 36.44 7.25
N LYS A 126 -5.63 37.73 7.58
CA LYS A 126 -6.52 38.73 6.97
C LYS A 126 -6.79 38.40 5.50
N LYS A 127 -8.07 38.15 5.15
CA LYS A 127 -8.50 37.94 3.77
C LYS A 127 -7.77 38.92 2.85
N PRO A 128 -7.18 38.47 1.72
CA PRO A 128 -6.63 39.40 0.76
C PRO A 128 -7.74 40.38 0.38
N ARG A 129 -7.38 41.67 0.38
CA ARG A 129 -8.30 42.78 0.11
C ARG A 129 -9.01 42.45 -1.19
N LYS A 130 -10.34 42.30 -1.15
CA LYS A 130 -11.14 42.22 -2.39
C LYS A 130 -10.77 43.45 -3.21
N VAL A 131 -10.24 43.24 -4.42
CA VAL A 131 -10.05 44.31 -5.39
C VAL A 131 -11.37 45.08 -5.48
N SER A 132 -11.29 46.38 -5.27
CA SER A 132 -12.47 47.23 -5.33
C SER A 132 -12.97 47.29 -6.77
N SER A 133 -14.26 47.57 -7.02
CA SER A 133 -14.76 47.62 -8.42
C SER A 133 -13.98 48.65 -9.25
N LYS A 134 -13.45 49.69 -8.60
CA LYS A 134 -12.57 50.70 -9.21
C LYS A 134 -11.25 50.10 -9.70
N ASP A 135 -10.68 49.15 -8.97
CA ASP A 135 -9.46 48.46 -9.39
C ASP A 135 -9.74 47.54 -10.59
N GLN A 136 -10.95 46.96 -10.66
CA GLN A 136 -11.38 46.15 -11.80
C GLN A 136 -11.63 47.00 -13.05
N GLU A 137 -12.29 48.15 -12.91
CA GLU A 137 -12.50 49.11 -14.01
C GLU A 137 -11.17 49.68 -14.54
N ALA A 138 -10.20 49.95 -13.65
CA ALA A 138 -8.87 50.39 -14.04
C ALA A 138 -8.08 49.30 -14.78
N LEU A 139 -8.20 48.03 -14.36
CA LEU A 139 -7.61 46.90 -15.06
C LEU A 139 -8.23 46.68 -16.43
N LEU A 140 -9.56 46.75 -16.55
CA LEU A 140 -10.26 46.64 -17.84
C LEU A 140 -9.87 47.75 -18.79
N SER A 141 -9.80 49.00 -18.30
CA SER A 141 -9.36 50.14 -19.11
C SER A 141 -7.92 49.96 -19.60
N LYS A 142 -7.04 49.41 -18.77
CA LYS A 142 -5.64 49.14 -19.14
C LYS A 142 -5.51 48.00 -20.15
N LEU A 143 -6.40 47.00 -20.09
CA LEU A 143 -6.47 45.93 -21.09
C LEU A 143 -6.97 46.46 -22.44
N ASP A 144 -8.04 47.27 -22.45
CA ASP A 144 -8.55 47.93 -23.67
C ASP A 144 -7.49 48.85 -24.32
N GLU A 145 -6.68 49.54 -23.52
CA GLU A 145 -5.57 50.36 -24.01
C GLU A 145 -4.43 49.53 -24.63
N LEU A 146 -4.15 48.35 -24.07
CA LEU A 146 -3.15 47.43 -24.62
C LEU A 146 -3.66 46.77 -25.90
N GLU A 147 -4.93 46.39 -25.97
CA GLU A 147 -5.57 45.87 -27.18
C GLU A 147 -5.53 46.91 -28.32
N LYS A 148 -5.81 48.18 -28.02
CA LYS A 148 -5.71 49.28 -29.00
C LYS A 148 -4.28 49.62 -29.43
N LYS A 149 -3.28 49.31 -28.61
CA LYS A 149 -1.86 49.51 -28.93
C LYS A 149 -1.22 48.29 -29.62
N GLY A 150 -1.83 47.11 -29.54
CA GLY A 150 -1.33 45.87 -30.12
C GLY A 150 -1.52 45.73 -31.64
N ASP A 151 -2.19 46.67 -32.31
CA ASP A 151 -2.60 46.53 -33.72
C ASP A 151 -1.81 47.43 -34.71
N LYS A 152 -0.60 47.89 -34.33
CA LYS A 152 0.33 48.59 -35.24
C LYS A 152 1.78 48.13 -35.04
N SER A 153 2.18 47.19 -35.91
CA SER A 153 3.51 46.87 -36.43
C SER A 153 4.75 47.47 -35.74
N ASP A 154 5.72 46.61 -35.42
CA ASP A 154 7.08 46.79 -35.97
C ASP A 154 7.79 45.44 -36.03
N ASP A 155 7.89 44.91 -37.24
CA ASP A 155 8.70 43.77 -37.63
C ASP A 155 9.86 44.34 -38.48
N GLU A 156 11.08 43.88 -38.19
CA GLU A 156 12.36 44.13 -38.89
C GLU A 156 13.01 45.54 -38.88
N LYS A 157 14.03 45.74 -38.03
CA LYS A 157 15.45 45.93 -38.47
C LYS A 157 16.50 46.07 -37.34
N GLU A 158 17.49 45.19 -37.43
CA GLU A 158 18.91 45.26 -37.00
C GLU A 158 19.56 46.67 -37.11
N GLU A 159 20.63 47.09 -36.43
CA GLU A 159 21.75 46.43 -35.73
C GLU A 159 22.53 47.47 -34.87
N GLU A 160 23.34 46.95 -33.93
CA GLU A 160 24.53 47.53 -33.24
C GLU A 160 24.45 48.78 -32.33
N LYS A 161 24.61 48.54 -31.01
CA LYS A 161 25.82 48.95 -30.25
C LYS A 161 25.92 48.28 -28.86
N GLU A 162 26.84 47.31 -28.80
CA GLU A 162 27.81 47.00 -27.74
C GLU A 162 27.55 47.48 -26.30
N GLY A 163 27.45 46.52 -25.35
CA GLY A 163 27.93 46.76 -23.97
C GLY A 163 27.19 46.09 -22.80
N LYS A 164 27.59 44.86 -22.45
CA LYS A 164 27.73 44.33 -21.07
C LYS A 164 26.51 44.35 -20.11
N LYS A 165 25.90 43.18 -19.87
CA LYS A 165 26.02 42.36 -18.63
C LYS A 165 24.79 41.47 -18.40
N ALA A 166 25.12 40.20 -18.10
CA ALA A 166 24.50 39.31 -17.12
C ALA A 166 23.12 38.68 -17.41
N ASP A 167 23.19 37.34 -17.48
CA ASP A 167 22.20 36.31 -17.13
C ASP A 167 21.13 35.93 -18.18
N PRO A 168 21.13 34.68 -18.69
CA PRO A 168 20.03 34.14 -19.50
C PRO A 168 19.17 33.17 -18.68
N ASP A 169 17.87 33.45 -18.61
CA ASP A 169 16.86 32.41 -18.49
C ASP A 169 15.70 32.74 -19.43
N GLU A 170 15.21 31.70 -20.12
CA GLU A 170 14.03 31.62 -21.01
C GLU A 170 14.14 32.42 -22.34
N GLU A 171 13.85 31.91 -23.54
CA GLU A 171 12.73 31.13 -24.10
C GLU A 171 13.19 30.71 -25.55
N GLU A 172 12.74 29.64 -26.23
CA GLU A 172 11.61 29.60 -27.19
C GLU A 172 11.95 28.51 -28.26
N VAL A 173 11.18 27.42 -28.39
CA VAL A 173 10.23 27.07 -29.49
C VAL A 173 10.79 27.02 -30.91
N GLU A 174 10.68 25.85 -31.55
CA GLU A 174 10.32 25.58 -32.98
C GLU A 174 10.27 24.03 -33.10
N GLY A 175 9.28 23.33 -33.62
CA GLY A 175 8.31 23.62 -34.67
C GLY A 175 8.67 22.78 -35.90
N GLU A 176 8.11 21.58 -36.07
CA GLU A 176 8.10 20.89 -37.37
C GLU A 176 6.99 19.81 -37.42
N GLU A 177 6.49 19.60 -38.63
CA GLU A 177 5.11 19.34 -39.01
C GLU A 177 4.92 17.89 -39.50
N TYR A 178 3.82 17.24 -39.11
CA TYR A 178 3.08 16.15 -39.79
C TYR A 178 3.83 14.91 -40.35
N ASP A 179 3.50 13.73 -39.77
CA ASP A 179 3.40 12.46 -40.52
C ASP A 179 2.12 11.73 -40.07
N GLU A 180 1.01 12.03 -40.76
CA GLU A 180 -0.23 11.24 -40.74
C GLU A 180 -0.01 10.00 -41.61
N GLU A 181 0.44 8.86 -41.07
CA GLU A 181 0.20 7.52 -41.65
C GLU A 181 0.79 6.40 -40.76
N LEU A 182 0.05 5.98 -39.73
CA LEU A 182 -0.05 4.58 -39.28
C LEU A 182 -1.11 4.42 -38.18
N GLU A 183 -2.38 4.42 -38.59
CA GLU A 183 -3.43 3.70 -37.88
C GLU A 183 -3.18 2.19 -38.03
N GLU A 184 -2.05 1.67 -37.51
CA GLU A 184 -1.91 0.24 -37.23
C GLU A 184 -2.78 -0.01 -36.00
N GLU A 185 -4.01 -0.47 -36.27
CA GLU A 185 -4.78 -1.42 -35.47
C GLU A 185 -4.17 -1.64 -34.08
N ASN A 186 -4.40 -0.67 -33.17
CA ASN A 186 -3.92 -0.79 -31.81
C ASN A 186 -4.75 -1.89 -31.14
N ASP A 187 -4.21 -3.10 -31.09
CA ASP A 187 -4.68 -4.26 -30.28
C ASP A 187 -4.87 -3.90 -28.78
N TYR A 188 -4.50 -2.67 -28.41
CA TYR A 188 -4.70 -2.08 -27.10
C TYR A 188 -6.17 -2.07 -26.64
N ILE A 189 -7.15 -1.96 -27.54
CA ILE A 189 -8.57 -2.01 -27.15
C ILE A 189 -9.01 -3.43 -26.84
N ASP A 190 -8.56 -4.42 -27.61
CA ASP A 190 -8.98 -5.82 -27.45
C ASP A 190 -8.43 -6.44 -26.17
N ASN A 191 -7.24 -6.01 -25.72
CA ASN A 191 -6.64 -6.50 -24.47
C ASN A 191 -7.01 -5.67 -23.21
N TYR A 192 -7.77 -4.57 -23.33
CA TYR A 192 -8.06 -3.71 -22.17
C TYR A 192 -9.20 -4.25 -21.28
N PHE A 193 -10.07 -5.11 -21.82
CA PHE A 193 -11.17 -5.74 -21.08
C PHE A 193 -11.06 -7.27 -20.98
N GLU A 194 -10.03 -7.91 -21.55
CA GLU A 194 -9.67 -9.28 -21.16
C GLU A 194 -9.00 -9.23 -19.78
N ASP A 195 -9.84 -9.18 -18.75
CA ASP A 195 -9.45 -9.55 -17.39
C ASP A 195 -8.73 -10.90 -17.50
N GLY A 196 -7.44 -10.96 -17.15
CA GLY A 196 -6.54 -12.10 -17.34
C GLY A 196 -7.01 -13.41 -16.69
N ASP A 197 -8.01 -14.04 -17.30
CA ASP A 197 -8.66 -15.28 -16.89
C ASP A 197 -8.16 -16.47 -17.75
N ASP A 198 -7.07 -16.29 -18.51
CA ASP A 198 -6.33 -17.40 -19.14
C ASP A 198 -5.32 -18.04 -18.17
N TYR A 199 -5.80 -18.42 -16.99
CA TYR A 199 -5.15 -19.38 -16.09
C TYR A 199 -6.02 -20.63 -15.94
N GLY A 200 -6.74 -21.03 -17.01
CA GLY A 200 -7.89 -21.92 -16.86
C GLY A 200 -8.06 -23.08 -17.83
N ALA A 201 -7.27 -23.24 -18.90
CA ALA A 201 -7.53 -24.33 -19.85
C ALA A 201 -6.29 -24.83 -20.60
N GLY A 202 -5.57 -25.81 -20.05
CA GLY A 202 -4.68 -26.64 -20.88
C GLY A 202 -3.40 -27.21 -20.27
N SER A 203 -3.42 -27.76 -19.05
CA SER A 203 -2.40 -28.75 -18.66
C SER A 203 -2.96 -29.75 -17.65
N ASP A 204 -3.91 -30.54 -18.15
CA ASP A 204 -4.21 -31.89 -17.66
C ASP A 204 -3.20 -32.84 -18.32
N ASP A 205 -1.93 -32.79 -17.89
CA ASP A 205 -0.90 -33.72 -18.38
C ASP A 205 0.26 -33.92 -17.37
N ASN A 206 -0.09 -34.28 -16.13
CA ASN A 206 0.84 -35.02 -15.29
C ASN A 206 0.10 -36.02 -14.37
N MET A 207 -0.59 -36.93 -15.03
CA MET A 207 -0.88 -38.29 -14.54
C MET A 207 0.45 -39.05 -14.48
N ASP A 208 1.20 -38.91 -13.38
CA ASP A 208 2.26 -39.87 -13.07
C ASP A 208 1.73 -40.90 -12.07
N GLU A 209 1.24 -41.97 -12.67
CA GLU A 209 1.14 -43.31 -12.11
C GLU A 209 2.53 -43.79 -11.66
N ALA A 210 2.78 -43.80 -10.35
CA ALA A 210 3.89 -44.56 -9.77
C ALA A 210 3.37 -45.45 -8.65
N THR A 211 3.11 -46.68 -9.05
CA THR A 211 3.04 -47.89 -8.22
C THR A 211 4.34 -48.05 -7.40
N TYR A 212 4.24 -48.04 -6.07
CA TYR A 212 4.68 -49.10 -5.14
C TYR A 212 4.45 -48.67 -3.68
#